data_AF-A0A0Q4HT22-F1
#
_entry.id   AF-A0A0Q4HT22-F1
#
_cell.length_a   1.000
_cell.length_b   1.000
_cell.length_c   1.000
_cell.angle_alpha   90.00
_cell.angle_beta   90.00
_cell.angle_gamma   90.00
#
_symmetry.space_group_name_H-M   'P 1'
#
loop_
_entity.id
_entity.type
_entity.pdbx_description
1 polymer ?
#
loop_
_entity_poly.entity_id
_entity_poly.type
_entity_poly.pdbx_seq_one_letter_code
_entity_poly.pdbx_strand_id
1 'polypeptide(L)'
;MLADQPLGLLAASLLEPESQDSFLAWGFFPEMLGPASSTDAFVLAALGDRLLATNPVVKRRFDAKLRDEPGFAADPDARLAWLYAQAGPGHPYPLRYPIAREMSGR
;
A
#
# COMPACT_ATOMS: atom_id res chain seq x y z
N MET A 1 -20.38 24.62 12.17
CA MET A 1 -19.19 25.47 12.43
C MET A 1 -18.34 25.75 11.19
N LEU A 2 -18.17 24.85 10.21
CA LEU A 2 -17.39 25.16 8.99
C LEU A 2 -17.91 26.35 8.14
N ALA A 3 -19.21 26.69 8.24
CA ALA A 3 -19.86 27.70 7.39
C ALA A 3 -19.50 29.16 7.72
N ASP A 4 -18.90 29.43 8.89
CA ASP A 4 -18.70 30.78 9.42
C ASP A 4 -17.23 31.25 9.34
N GLN A 5 -16.41 30.53 8.56
CA GLN A 5 -15.02 30.87 8.27
C GLN A 5 -14.90 31.34 6.81
N PRO A 6 -14.15 32.42 6.51
CA PRO A 6 -13.84 32.77 5.14
C PRO A 6 -13.16 31.58 4.44
N LEU A 7 -13.62 31.26 3.23
CA LEU A 7 -13.22 30.08 2.44
C LEU A 7 -13.62 28.70 3.02
N GLY A 8 -14.44 28.62 4.08
CA GLY A 8 -14.87 27.34 4.65
C GLY A 8 -15.62 26.42 3.67
N LEU A 9 -16.45 27.00 2.79
CA LEU A 9 -17.12 26.26 1.70
C LEU A 9 -16.16 25.81 0.58
N LEU A 10 -15.12 26.60 0.29
CA LEU A 10 -14.09 26.23 -0.67
C LEU A 10 -13.27 25.05 -0.14
N ALA A 11 -12.83 25.12 1.13
CA ALA A 11 -12.14 24.01 1.79
C ALA A 11 -13.00 22.74 1.81
N ALA A 12 -14.31 22.86 2.08
CA ALA A 12 -15.23 21.73 1.99
C ALA A 12 -15.30 21.11 0.58
N SER A 13 -15.36 21.94 -0.48
CA SER A 13 -15.36 21.44 -1.87
C SER A 13 -14.05 20.74 -2.27
N LEU A 14 -12.90 21.34 -1.95
CA LEU A 14 -11.57 20.79 -2.29
C LEU A 14 -11.31 19.44 -1.60
N LEU A 15 -11.83 19.26 -0.39
CA LEU A 15 -11.62 18.06 0.42
C LEU A 15 -12.62 16.93 0.09
N GLU A 16 -13.69 17.19 -0.65
CA GLU A 16 -14.84 16.29 -0.79
C GLU A 16 -14.72 15.30 -1.97
N PRO A 17 -14.77 13.98 -1.69
CA PRO A 17 -15.04 12.85 -2.59
C PRO A 17 -15.43 13.15 -4.03
N GLU A 18 -16.68 13.61 -4.09
CA GLU A 18 -17.54 13.63 -5.26
C GLU A 18 -17.55 15.02 -5.92
N SER A 19 -16.80 15.99 -5.37
CA SER A 19 -16.65 17.32 -5.95
C SER A 19 -15.73 17.30 -7.17
N GLN A 20 -16.13 18.04 -8.21
CA GLN A 20 -15.33 18.25 -9.43
C GLN A 20 -14.09 19.11 -9.17
N ASP A 21 -14.11 19.93 -8.11
CA ASP A 21 -12.98 20.75 -7.67
C ASP A 21 -12.07 20.01 -6.66
N SER A 22 -12.35 18.74 -6.35
CA SER A 22 -11.65 18.01 -5.31
C SER A 22 -10.17 17.75 -5.66
N PHE A 23 -9.34 17.67 -4.62
CA PHE A 23 -7.97 17.17 -4.75
C PHE A 23 -7.92 15.75 -5.37
N LEU A 24 -8.98 14.96 -5.22
CA LEU A 24 -9.16 13.68 -5.92
C LEU A 24 -9.30 13.87 -7.44
N ALA A 25 -10.25 14.71 -7.87
CA ALA A 25 -10.50 15.01 -9.29
C ALA A 25 -9.28 15.65 -9.97
N TRP A 26 -8.49 16.42 -9.23
CA TRP A 26 -7.25 17.05 -9.70
C TRP A 26 -6.02 16.13 -9.63
N GLY A 27 -6.16 14.90 -9.13
CA GLY A 27 -5.11 13.87 -9.19
C GLY A 27 -4.01 13.99 -8.12
N PHE A 28 -4.27 14.58 -6.95
CA PHE A 28 -3.28 14.76 -5.88
C PHE A 28 -2.94 13.48 -5.08
N PHE A 29 -3.68 12.38 -5.26
CA PHE A 29 -3.51 11.15 -4.47
C PHE A 29 -3.23 9.87 -5.30
N PRO A 30 -2.32 9.89 -6.30
CA PRO A 30 -2.11 8.75 -7.19
C PRO A 30 -1.54 7.53 -6.44
N GLU A 31 -0.64 7.73 -5.48
CA GLU A 31 0.04 6.67 -4.73
C GLU A 31 -0.90 5.87 -3.80
N MET A 32 -2.04 6.44 -3.41
CA MET A 32 -3.03 5.74 -2.57
C MET A 32 -4.07 4.97 -3.39
N LEU A 33 -4.20 5.28 -4.68
CA LEU A 33 -5.24 4.77 -5.58
C LEU A 33 -4.70 3.86 -6.68
N GLY A 34 -3.40 3.89 -6.95
CA GLY A 34 -2.70 2.94 -7.80
C GLY A 34 -2.10 1.77 -7.02
N PRO A 35 -1.89 0.61 -7.67
CA PRO A 35 -0.90 -0.34 -7.17
C PRO A 35 0.49 0.34 -7.14
N ALA A 36 1.35 -0.06 -6.22
CA ALA A 36 2.74 0.36 -6.22
C ALA A 36 3.36 0.07 -7.60
N SER A 37 4.13 1.03 -8.14
CA SER A 37 4.72 0.89 -9.46
C SER A 37 5.56 -0.37 -9.54
N SER A 38 5.45 -1.08 -10.67
CA SER A 38 6.22 -2.30 -10.96
C SER A 38 7.70 -2.02 -10.72
N THR A 39 8.22 -2.48 -9.59
CA THR A 39 9.60 -2.21 -9.19
C THR A 39 10.49 -3.26 -9.84
N ASP A 40 11.67 -2.86 -10.33
CA ASP A 40 12.58 -3.79 -11.02
C ASP A 40 12.98 -4.95 -10.11
N ALA A 41 13.15 -6.14 -10.69
CA ALA A 41 13.42 -7.40 -9.97
C ALA A 41 14.60 -7.32 -8.97
N PHE A 42 15.60 -6.46 -9.25
CA PHE A 42 16.71 -6.20 -8.32
C PHE A 42 16.29 -5.44 -7.05
N VAL A 43 15.46 -4.40 -7.21
CA VAL A 43 14.86 -3.68 -6.05
C VAL A 43 13.95 -4.63 -5.29
N LEU A 44 13.24 -5.51 -6.01
CA LEU A 44 12.38 -6.51 -5.41
C LEU A 44 13.17 -7.50 -4.52
N ALA A 45 14.32 -8.01 -5.02
CA ALA A 45 15.19 -8.89 -4.26
C ALA A 45 15.72 -8.22 -2.96
N ALA A 46 16.16 -6.96 -3.05
CA ALA A 46 16.67 -6.21 -1.89
C ALA A 46 15.60 -5.97 -0.80
N LEU A 47 14.31 -5.86 -1.17
CA LEU A 47 13.21 -5.81 -0.21
C LEU A 47 12.98 -7.19 0.44
N GLY A 48 13.05 -8.26 -0.35
CA GLY A 48 12.94 -9.65 0.13
C GLY A 48 14.01 -9.98 1.17
N ASP A 49 15.27 -9.59 0.92
CA ASP A 49 16.38 -9.75 1.87
C ASP A 49 16.13 -8.99 3.18
N ARG A 50 15.64 -7.74 3.09
CA ARG A 50 15.23 -6.96 4.27
C ARG A 50 14.08 -7.61 5.04
N LEU A 51 13.08 -8.17 4.36
CA LEU A 51 11.97 -8.88 4.99
C LEU A 51 12.47 -10.12 5.76
N LEU A 52 13.37 -10.91 5.16
CA LEU A 52 13.98 -12.08 5.80
C LEU A 52 14.87 -11.70 7.00
N ALA A 53 15.56 -10.56 6.93
CA ALA A 53 16.38 -10.05 8.04
C ALA A 53 15.54 -9.47 9.20
N THR A 54 14.42 -8.83 8.90
CA THR A 54 13.58 -8.13 9.91
C THR A 54 12.45 -8.99 10.48
N ASN A 55 12.01 -10.05 9.78
CA ASN A 55 10.92 -10.91 10.22
C ASN A 55 11.37 -12.39 10.38
N PRO A 56 11.80 -12.81 11.59
CA PRO A 56 12.25 -14.18 11.87
C PRO A 56 11.17 -15.26 11.71
N VAL A 57 9.89 -14.89 11.65
CA VAL A 57 8.78 -15.82 11.41
C VAL A 57 8.67 -16.11 9.92
N VAL A 58 8.70 -15.08 9.08
CA VAL A 58 8.74 -15.23 7.61
C VAL A 58 9.98 -16.01 7.19
N LYS A 59 11.16 -15.70 7.76
CA LYS A 59 12.39 -16.44 7.48
C LYS A 59 12.25 -17.94 7.74
N ARG A 60 11.73 -18.35 8.90
CA ARG A 60 11.51 -19.77 9.23
C ARG A 60 10.55 -20.47 8.27
N ARG A 61 9.50 -19.78 7.81
CA ARG A 61 8.55 -20.32 6.81
C ARG A 61 9.19 -20.48 5.44
N PHE A 62 10.04 -19.53 5.03
CA PHE A 62 10.83 -19.60 3.80
C PHE A 62 11.85 -20.75 3.84
N ASP A 63 12.64 -20.84 4.91
CA ASP A 63 13.62 -21.91 5.13
C ASP A 63 12.97 -23.32 5.20
N ALA A 64 11.71 -23.41 5.64
CA ALA A 64 10.93 -24.66 5.57
C ALA A 64 10.50 -24.96 4.12
N LYS A 65 9.87 -23.99 3.44
CA LYS A 65 9.39 -24.15 2.07
C LYS A 65 10.52 -24.52 1.09
N LEU A 66 11.73 -23.98 1.28
CA LEU A 66 12.92 -24.36 0.49
C LEU A 66 13.38 -25.82 0.70
N ARG A 67 13.15 -26.41 1.87
CA ARG A 67 13.51 -27.82 2.15
C ARG A 67 12.42 -28.78 1.70
N ASP A 68 11.17 -28.38 1.88
CA ASP A 68 10.01 -29.26 1.69
C ASP A 68 9.51 -29.26 0.24
N GLU A 69 9.81 -28.22 -0.56
CA GLU A 69 9.37 -28.07 -1.96
C GLU A 69 10.57 -27.84 -2.92
N PRO A 70 11.17 -28.88 -3.51
CA PRO A 70 12.33 -28.75 -4.41
C PRO A 70 12.06 -27.90 -5.66
N GLY A 71 10.82 -27.94 -6.18
CA GLY A 71 10.41 -27.09 -7.30
C GLY A 71 10.42 -25.59 -6.96
N PHE A 72 9.99 -25.24 -5.74
CA PHE A 72 10.08 -23.87 -5.23
C PHE A 72 11.54 -23.45 -4.98
N ALA A 73 12.39 -24.36 -4.51
CA ALA A 73 13.81 -24.07 -4.34
C ALA A 73 14.55 -23.82 -5.68
N ALA A 74 14.14 -24.52 -6.75
CA ALA A 74 14.71 -24.36 -8.09
C ALA A 74 14.25 -23.07 -8.81
N ASP A 75 13.05 -22.59 -8.51
CA ASP A 75 12.43 -21.44 -9.21
C ASP A 75 12.75 -20.10 -8.50
N PRO A 76 13.54 -19.19 -9.11
CA PRO A 76 13.84 -17.87 -8.54
C PRO A 76 12.62 -16.93 -8.50
N ASP A 77 11.75 -17.00 -9.51
CA ASP A 77 10.61 -16.10 -9.65
C ASP A 77 9.50 -16.47 -8.66
N ALA A 78 9.25 -17.76 -8.45
CA ALA A 78 8.34 -18.25 -7.41
C ALA A 78 8.80 -17.85 -6.00
N ARG A 79 10.12 -17.91 -5.73
CA ARG A 79 10.70 -17.46 -4.44
C ARG A 79 10.48 -15.97 -4.23
N LEU A 80 10.74 -15.15 -5.25
CA LEU A 80 10.51 -13.72 -5.20
C LEU A 80 9.02 -13.41 -4.99
N ALA A 81 8.13 -13.95 -5.81
CA ALA A 81 6.69 -13.75 -5.72
C ALA A 81 6.11 -14.14 -4.35
N TRP A 82 6.62 -15.22 -3.73
CA TRP A 82 6.21 -15.61 -2.38
C TRP A 82 6.65 -14.61 -1.31
N LEU A 83 7.88 -14.10 -1.38
CA LEU A 83 8.37 -13.05 -0.46
C LEU A 83 7.52 -11.77 -0.60
N TYR A 84 7.11 -11.42 -1.82
CA TYR A 84 6.18 -10.32 -2.07
C TYR A 84 4.82 -10.52 -1.41
N ALA A 85 4.24 -11.71 -1.53
CA ALA A 85 3.00 -12.03 -0.85
C ALA A 85 3.12 -11.99 0.69
N GLN A 86 4.31 -12.23 1.26
CA GLN A 86 4.53 -12.08 2.71
C GLN A 86 4.80 -10.64 3.17
N ALA A 87 5.29 -9.76 2.29
CA ALA A 87 5.50 -8.34 2.62
C ALA A 87 4.18 -7.58 2.85
N GLY A 88 3.10 -8.02 2.19
CA GLY A 88 1.79 -7.37 2.24
C GLY A 88 1.74 -6.06 1.43
N PRO A 89 0.60 -5.33 1.47
CA PRO A 89 0.54 -4.00 0.89
C PRO A 89 1.49 -3.07 1.66
N GLY A 90 2.42 -2.42 0.96
CA GLY A 90 3.47 -1.57 1.56
C GLY A 90 2.97 -0.31 2.30
N HIS A 91 1.67 -0.10 2.36
CA HIS A 91 1.00 0.94 3.13
C HIS A 91 -0.29 0.36 3.76
N PRO A 92 -0.63 0.68 5.03
CA PRO A 92 -1.81 0.14 5.72
C PRO A 92 -3.16 0.58 5.15
N TYR A 93 -3.19 1.56 4.24
CA TYR A 93 -4.40 2.10 3.62
C TYR A 93 -4.33 2.05 2.08
N PRO A 94 -4.35 0.87 1.45
CA PRO A 94 -4.46 0.75 -0.01
C PRO A 94 -5.87 1.13 -0.47
N LEU A 95 -5.97 1.80 -1.63
CA LEU A 95 -7.23 2.18 -2.28
C LEU A 95 -8.19 2.98 -1.40
N ARG A 96 -7.66 3.74 -0.43
CA ARG A 96 -8.45 4.54 0.51
C ARG A 96 -8.08 6.01 0.38
N TYR A 97 -9.07 6.84 0.12
CA TYR A 97 -8.91 8.30 0.11
C TYR A 97 -8.52 8.80 1.52
N PRO A 98 -7.49 9.66 1.65
CA PRO A 98 -6.90 10.00 2.96
C PRO A 98 -7.74 10.94 3.81
N ILE A 99 -8.67 11.68 3.21
CA ILE A 99 -9.50 12.66 3.92
C ILE A 99 -10.85 12.01 4.23
N ALA A 100 -11.11 11.76 5.52
CA ALA A 100 -12.38 11.19 5.98
C ALA A 100 -13.32 12.29 6.49
N ARG A 101 -14.62 12.22 6.13
CA ARG A 101 -15.67 12.99 6.80
C ARG A 101 -15.85 12.42 8.22
N GLU A 102 -15.76 13.24 9.28
CA GLU A 102 -16.15 12.82 10.63
C GLU A 102 -17.66 12.55 10.66
N MET A 103 -18.05 11.28 10.84
CA MET A 103 -19.45 10.93 11.11
C MET A 103 -19.75 11.30 12.56
N SER A 104 -20.27 12.52 12.78
CA SER A 104 -20.70 12.96 14.10
C SER A 104 -21.60 11.91 14.73
N GLY A 105 -21.18 11.40 15.89
CA GLY A 105 -22.00 10.53 16.72
C GLY A 105 -23.30 11.23 17.12
N ARG A 106 -24.28 10.40 17.48
CA ARG A 106 -25.58 10.79 18.05
C ARG A 106 -25.44 11.68 19.27
#